data_AF-A0A2W1MSI4-F1
#
_entry.id   AF-A0A2W1MSI4-F1
#
_cell.length_a   1.000
_cell.length_b   1.000
_cell.length_c   1.000
_cell.angle_alpha   90.00
_cell.angle_beta   90.00
_cell.angle_gamma   90.00
#
_symmetry.space_group_name_H-M   'P 1'
#
loop_
_entity.id
_entity.type
_entity.pdbx_description
1 polymer ?
#
loop_
_entity_poly.entity_id
_entity_poly.type
_entity_poly.pdbx_seq_one_letter_code
_entity_poly.pdbx_strand_id
1 'polypeptide(L)'
;MANAATTLPPAGPSDWGLLFLRASGALLLLWVHGLPKLLGFSQELRLIEDPLHLGALPTLLLAIFAEVACPLAILCGTLTRLACVPILVVLLVSLVVVHPGWSIAEGQFAWLLLIVFTTLLISGPGALAWPLPRLGGQGATALLR
;
A
#
# COMPACT_ATOMS: atom_id res chain seq x y z
N MET A 1 16.74 -15.89 -38.38
CA MET A 1 15.46 -16.12 -37.66
C MET A 1 15.35 -15.01 -36.63
N ALA A 2 14.41 -14.07 -36.82
CA ALA A 2 14.39 -12.80 -36.11
C ALA A 2 14.00 -12.98 -34.62
N ASN A 3 14.77 -12.37 -33.73
CA ASN A 3 14.44 -12.20 -32.32
C ASN A 3 13.19 -11.32 -32.22
N ALA A 4 12.04 -11.92 -31.94
CA ALA A 4 10.86 -11.20 -31.49
C ALA A 4 11.11 -10.72 -30.05
N ALA A 5 11.97 -9.69 -29.91
CA ALA A 5 11.95 -8.85 -28.73
C ALA A 5 10.53 -8.31 -28.62
N THR A 6 9.75 -8.86 -27.70
CA THR A 6 8.37 -8.46 -27.41
C THR A 6 8.46 -7.07 -26.82
N THR A 7 8.55 -6.04 -27.67
CA THR A 7 8.49 -4.65 -27.23
C THR A 7 7.10 -4.47 -26.65
N LEU A 8 7.01 -4.35 -25.34
CA LEU A 8 5.76 -3.98 -24.69
C LEU A 8 5.27 -2.69 -25.35
N PRO A 9 3.96 -2.57 -25.61
CA PRO A 9 3.42 -1.32 -26.13
C PRO A 9 3.84 -0.16 -25.20
N PRO A 10 4.12 1.02 -25.76
CA PRO A 10 4.52 2.18 -24.96
C PRO A 10 3.42 2.49 -23.94
N ALA A 11 3.82 2.87 -22.73
CA ALA A 11 2.90 3.17 -21.64
C ALA A 11 1.87 4.23 -22.05
N GLY A 12 0.59 3.91 -21.86
CA GLY A 12 -0.51 4.82 -22.17
C GLY A 12 -0.76 5.84 -21.05
N PRO A 13 -1.63 6.84 -21.28
CA PRO A 13 -2.00 7.82 -20.26
C PRO A 13 -2.52 7.18 -18.95
N SER A 14 -3.24 6.06 -19.04
CA SER A 14 -3.72 5.29 -17.88
C SER A 14 -2.58 4.72 -17.04
N ASP A 15 -1.49 4.28 -17.65
CA ASP A 15 -0.33 3.73 -16.92
C ASP A 15 0.41 4.82 -16.15
N TRP A 16 0.53 6.01 -16.73
CA TRP A 16 1.06 7.19 -16.04
C TRP A 16 0.16 7.62 -14.89
N GLY A 17 -1.16 7.57 -15.08
CA GLY A 17 -2.13 7.82 -14.02
C GLY A 17 -1.98 6.85 -12.85
N LEU A 18 -1.82 5.55 -13.12
CA LEU A 18 -1.59 4.53 -12.09
C LEU A 18 -0.23 4.70 -11.39
N LEU A 19 0.83 5.07 -12.12
CA LEU A 19 2.12 5.43 -11.54
C LEU A 19 2.00 6.63 -10.60
N PHE A 20 1.28 7.67 -11.02
CA PHE A 20 1.05 8.83 -10.17
C PHE A 20 0.24 8.46 -8.92
N LEU A 21 -0.85 7.69 -9.08
CA LEU A 21 -1.71 7.24 -7.98
C LEU A 21 -0.94 6.41 -6.96
N ARG A 22 -0.15 5.42 -7.41
CA ARG A 22 0.65 4.58 -6.53
C ARG A 22 1.77 5.36 -5.85
N ALA A 23 2.47 6.22 -6.58
CA ALA A 23 3.57 7.00 -6.01
C ALA A 23 3.07 8.02 -4.98
N SER A 24 2.07 8.81 -5.33
CA SER A 24 1.50 9.83 -4.43
C SER A 24 0.86 9.20 -3.19
N GLY A 25 0.01 8.18 -3.36
CA GLY A 25 -0.63 7.49 -2.24
C GLY A 25 0.37 6.81 -1.31
N ALA A 26 1.35 6.09 -1.87
CA ALA A 26 2.37 5.40 -1.09
C ALA A 26 3.29 6.37 -0.33
N LEU A 27 3.78 7.43 -1.00
CA LEU A 27 4.65 8.42 -0.37
C LEU A 27 3.93 9.19 0.72
N LEU A 28 2.65 9.53 0.51
CA LEU A 28 1.84 10.24 1.49
C LEU A 28 1.60 9.39 2.74
N LEU A 29 1.21 8.12 2.58
CA LEU A 29 1.05 7.18 3.69
C LEU A 29 2.36 6.95 4.43
N LEU A 30 3.45 6.70 3.68
CA LEU A 30 4.78 6.48 4.24
C LEU A 30 5.26 7.69 5.05
N TRP A 31 5.09 8.91 4.52
CA TRP A 31 5.57 10.12 5.16
C TRP A 31 4.80 10.47 6.43
N VAL A 32 3.47 10.39 6.39
CA VAL A 32 2.61 10.85 7.48
C VAL A 32 2.46 9.80 8.58
N HIS A 33 2.40 8.51 8.22
CA HIS A 33 2.11 7.44 9.19
C HIS A 33 3.28 6.49 9.39
N GLY A 34 3.95 6.06 8.31
CA GLY A 34 5.00 5.04 8.38
C GLY A 34 6.31 5.52 9.01
N LEU A 35 6.90 6.59 8.50
CA LEU A 35 8.19 7.12 8.95
C LEU A 35 8.19 7.54 10.42
N PRO A 36 7.16 8.23 10.95
CA PRO A 36 7.09 8.53 12.38
C PRO A 36 7.12 7.27 13.24
N LYS A 37 6.40 6.20 12.83
CA LYS A 37 6.40 4.91 13.54
C LYS A 37 7.75 4.22 13.52
N LEU A 38 8.43 4.23 12.38
CA LEU A 38 9.72 3.58 12.21
C LEU A 38 10.83 4.32 12.97
N LEU A 39 10.91 5.64 12.82
CA LEU A 39 11.98 6.46 13.40
C LEU A 39 11.73 6.76 14.89
N GLY A 40 10.46 6.83 15.31
CA GLY A 40 10.02 7.08 16.68
C GLY A 40 9.67 5.81 17.47
N PHE A 41 10.18 4.64 17.07
CA PHE A 41 9.74 3.32 17.56
C PHE A 41 9.52 3.21 19.08
N SER A 42 10.49 3.69 19.87
CA SER A 42 10.42 3.57 21.35
C SER A 42 9.31 4.42 21.99
N GLN A 43 8.98 5.56 21.39
CA GLN A 43 7.89 6.41 21.82
C GLN A 43 6.55 5.80 21.38
N GLU A 44 6.47 5.39 20.14
CA GLU A 44 5.28 4.79 19.52
C GLU A 44 4.87 3.49 20.23
N LEU A 45 5.83 2.69 20.69
CA LEU A 45 5.56 1.49 21.48
C LEU A 45 4.76 1.75 22.77
N ARG A 46 4.79 3.00 23.28
CA ARG A 46 4.04 3.42 24.48
C ARG A 46 2.69 4.07 24.15
N LEU A 47 2.52 4.52 22.91
CA LEU A 47 1.36 5.30 22.47
C LEU A 47 0.42 4.51 21.56
N ILE A 48 0.92 3.47 20.90
CA ILE A 48 0.16 2.66 19.95
C ILE A 48 -1.10 2.11 20.62
N GLU A 49 -2.24 2.38 20.01
CA GLU A 49 -3.52 1.81 20.41
C GLU A 49 -3.58 0.35 19.95
N ASP A 50 -4.03 -0.54 20.83
CA ASP A 50 -4.08 -1.99 20.59
C ASP A 50 -5.52 -2.53 20.62
N PRO A 51 -6.36 -2.16 19.64
CA PRO A 51 -7.78 -2.54 19.63
C PRO A 51 -8.00 -4.05 19.52
N LEU A 52 -7.02 -4.79 18.99
CA LEU A 52 -7.07 -6.24 18.80
C LEU A 52 -6.45 -7.02 19.96
N HIS A 53 -5.96 -6.33 21.01
CA HIS A 53 -5.37 -6.93 22.21
C HIS A 53 -4.20 -7.90 21.90
N LEU A 54 -3.34 -7.56 20.93
CA LEU A 54 -2.18 -8.38 20.55
C LEU A 54 -0.95 -8.08 21.42
N GLY A 55 -0.94 -6.93 22.09
CA GLY A 55 0.20 -6.30 22.74
C GLY A 55 0.82 -5.19 21.89
N ALA A 56 1.43 -4.19 22.54
CA ALA A 56 1.96 -3.00 21.86
C ALA A 56 3.03 -3.31 20.80
N LEU A 57 3.94 -4.25 21.08
CA LEU A 57 5.01 -4.61 20.15
C LEU A 57 4.50 -5.23 18.84
N PRO A 58 3.72 -6.33 18.85
CA PRO A 58 3.20 -6.90 17.60
C PRO A 58 2.29 -5.92 16.85
N THR A 59 1.49 -5.12 17.56
CA THR A 59 0.63 -4.10 16.93
C THR A 59 1.45 -3.03 16.21
N LEU A 60 2.51 -2.51 16.83
CA LEU A 60 3.40 -1.53 16.19
C LEU A 60 4.15 -2.14 14.99
N LEU A 61 4.62 -3.39 15.09
CA LEU A 61 5.30 -4.07 13.99
C LEU A 61 4.36 -4.29 12.78
N LEU A 62 3.11 -4.68 13.02
CA LEU A 62 2.10 -4.82 11.98
C LEU A 62 1.78 -3.47 11.33
N ALA A 63 1.66 -2.40 12.13
CA ALA A 63 1.45 -1.05 11.62
C ALA A 63 2.64 -0.59 10.74
N ILE A 64 3.88 -0.77 11.19
CA ILE A 64 5.09 -0.45 10.40
C ILE A 64 5.15 -1.28 9.12
N PHE A 65 4.83 -2.58 9.17
CA PHE A 65 4.79 -3.39 7.96
C PHE A 65 3.75 -2.87 6.95
N ALA A 66 2.55 -2.54 7.43
CA ALA A 66 1.48 -1.99 6.60
C ALA A 66 1.80 -0.59 6.06
N GLU A 67 2.50 0.26 6.81
CA GLU A 67 2.68 1.68 6.46
C GLU A 67 4.09 2.03 5.94
N VAL A 68 5.04 1.09 6.00
CA VAL A 68 6.40 1.27 5.48
C VAL A 68 6.71 0.25 4.39
N ALA A 69 6.68 -1.04 4.72
CA ALA A 69 7.08 -2.08 3.77
C ALA A 69 6.08 -2.19 2.59
N CYS A 70 4.78 -2.16 2.86
CA CYS A 70 3.75 -2.26 1.82
C CYS A 70 3.75 -1.04 0.87
N PRO A 71 3.81 0.22 1.34
CA PRO A 71 3.89 1.39 0.46
C PRO A 71 5.14 1.38 -0.41
N LEU A 72 6.29 0.92 0.11
CA LEU A 72 7.49 0.77 -0.70
C LEU A 72 7.31 -0.26 -1.83
N ALA A 73 6.68 -1.40 -1.56
CA ALA A 73 6.34 -2.38 -2.60
C ALA A 73 5.39 -1.79 -3.67
N ILE A 74 4.36 -1.06 -3.24
CA ILE A 74 3.43 -0.34 -4.12
C ILE A 74 4.13 0.73 -4.96
N LEU A 75 5.08 1.47 -4.37
CA LEU A 75 5.91 2.46 -5.05
C LEU A 75 6.84 1.83 -6.09
N CYS A 76 7.25 0.57 -5.90
CA CYS A 76 7.95 -0.19 -6.93
C CYS A 76 6.99 -0.82 -7.95
N GLY A 77 5.69 -0.94 -7.63
CA GLY A 77 4.71 -1.66 -8.44
C GLY A 77 4.83 -3.19 -8.32
N THR A 78 5.46 -3.67 -7.25
CA THR A 78 5.64 -5.10 -6.97
C THR A 78 4.62 -5.55 -5.94
N LEU A 79 3.99 -6.72 -6.14
CA LEU A 79 3.00 -7.28 -5.21
C LEU A 79 1.89 -6.28 -4.83
N THR A 80 1.54 -5.34 -5.72
CA THR A 80 0.75 -4.15 -5.37
C THR A 80 -0.60 -4.51 -4.79
N ARG A 81 -1.34 -5.45 -5.40
CA ARG A 81 -2.62 -5.92 -4.85
C ARG A 81 -2.48 -6.52 -3.46
N LEU A 82 -1.47 -7.37 -3.24
CA LEU A 82 -1.23 -7.98 -1.92
C LEU A 82 -0.81 -6.93 -0.89
N ALA A 83 0.06 -5.99 -1.27
CA ALA A 83 0.52 -4.92 -0.40
C ALA A 83 -0.59 -3.92 -0.02
N CYS A 84 -1.63 -3.78 -0.84
CA CYS A 84 -2.81 -2.98 -0.49
C CYS A 84 -3.60 -3.59 0.68
N VAL A 85 -3.60 -4.92 0.85
CA VAL A 85 -4.44 -5.58 1.87
C VAL A 85 -4.07 -5.16 3.30
N PRO A 86 -2.80 -5.22 3.75
CA PRO A 86 -2.42 -4.74 5.08
C PRO A 86 -2.76 -3.26 5.30
N ILE A 87 -2.55 -2.42 4.28
CA ILE A 87 -2.87 -0.98 4.34
C ILE A 87 -4.35 -0.76 4.57
N LEU A 88 -5.20 -1.42 3.79
CA LEU A 88 -6.66 -1.28 3.91
C LEU A 88 -7.16 -1.78 5.27
N VAL A 89 -6.57 -2.87 5.79
CA VAL A 89 -6.92 -3.37 7.12
C VAL A 89 -6.59 -2.35 8.21
N VAL A 90 -5.38 -1.77 8.23
CA VAL A 90 -5.03 -0.78 9.27
C VAL A 90 -5.87 0.49 9.17
N LEU A 91 -6.19 0.95 7.95
CA LEU A 91 -7.06 2.11 7.74
C LEU A 91 -8.49 1.84 8.22
N LEU A 92 -9.04 0.66 7.92
CA LEU A 92 -10.38 0.26 8.38
C LEU A 92 -10.44 0.10 9.90
N VAL A 93 -9.43 -0.52 10.52
CA VAL A 93 -9.34 -0.63 11.98
C VAL A 93 -9.26 0.77 12.61
N SER A 94 -8.43 1.66 12.07
CA SER A 94 -8.32 3.04 12.54
C SER A 94 -9.67 3.77 12.46
N LEU A 95 -10.36 3.72 11.32
CA LEU A 95 -11.64 4.41 11.13
C LEU A 95 -12.79 3.83 11.96
N VAL A 96 -12.92 2.49 11.99
CA VAL A 96 -14.13 1.84 12.50
C VAL A 96 -14.00 1.43 13.97
N VAL A 97 -12.78 1.13 14.43
CA VAL A 97 -12.55 0.59 15.78
C VAL A 97 -11.90 1.63 16.69
N VAL A 98 -10.85 2.30 16.20
CA VAL A 98 -10.10 3.29 17.00
C VAL A 98 -10.82 4.62 17.06
N HIS A 99 -11.35 5.09 15.94
CA HIS A 99 -12.03 6.39 15.83
C HIS A 99 -13.46 6.32 15.27
N PRO A 100 -14.36 5.51 15.86
CA PRO A 100 -15.72 5.32 15.33
C PRO A 100 -16.58 6.60 15.34
N GLY A 101 -16.21 7.60 16.16
CA GLY A 101 -16.92 8.86 16.30
C GLY A 101 -16.46 9.97 15.34
N TRP A 102 -15.42 9.76 14.53
CA TRP A 102 -14.96 10.78 13.60
C TRP A 102 -16.02 11.10 12.55
N SER A 103 -16.30 12.38 12.40
CA SER A 103 -17.00 12.92 11.25
C SER A 103 -16.21 12.66 9.96
N ILE A 104 -16.87 12.79 8.81
CA ILE A 104 -16.20 12.71 7.50
C ILE A 104 -15.05 13.71 7.40
N ALA A 105 -15.19 14.90 7.99
CA ALA A 105 -14.14 15.93 7.96
C ALA A 105 -12.89 15.53 8.75
N GLU A 106 -13.05 14.89 9.90
CA GLU A 106 -11.94 14.40 10.73
C GLU A 106 -11.27 13.17 10.08
N GLY A 107 -12.07 12.23 9.57
CA GLY A 107 -11.58 11.00 8.93
C GLY A 107 -11.21 11.15 7.45
N GLN A 108 -11.36 12.33 6.84
CA GLN A 108 -11.29 12.50 5.37
C GLN A 108 -10.00 11.96 4.76
N PHE A 109 -8.88 12.06 5.48
CA PHE A 109 -7.58 11.59 5.00
C PHE A 109 -7.50 10.06 4.96
N ALA A 110 -7.97 9.39 6.02
CA ALA A 110 -8.06 7.94 6.05
C ALA A 110 -9.04 7.42 5.00
N TRP A 111 -10.17 8.10 4.79
CA TRP A 111 -11.11 7.78 3.70
C TRP A 111 -10.49 7.98 2.32
N LEU A 112 -9.74 9.07 2.11
CA LEU A 112 -9.03 9.32 0.85
C LEU A 112 -8.01 8.22 0.56
N LEU A 113 -7.19 7.85 1.55
CA LEU A 113 -6.23 6.75 1.40
C LEU A 113 -6.94 5.41 1.16
N LEU A 114 -8.07 5.15 1.81
CA LEU A 114 -8.89 3.97 1.57
C LEU A 114 -9.35 3.91 0.10
N ILE A 115 -9.83 5.02 -0.46
CA ILE A 115 -10.22 5.13 -1.88
C ILE A 115 -9.02 4.87 -2.79
N VAL A 116 -7.87 5.51 -2.52
CA VAL A 116 -6.65 5.37 -3.33
C VAL A 116 -6.16 3.93 -3.35
N PHE A 117 -6.00 3.30 -2.18
CA PHE A 117 -5.47 1.93 -2.10
C PHE A 117 -6.49 0.86 -2.52
N THR A 118 -7.80 1.13 -2.38
CA THR A 118 -8.83 0.26 -2.97
C THR A 118 -8.82 0.35 -4.49
N THR A 119 -8.61 1.54 -5.05
CA THR A 119 -8.45 1.72 -6.50
C THR A 119 -7.27 0.90 -7.00
N LEU A 120 -6.11 0.99 -6.34
CA LEU A 120 -4.91 0.20 -6.68
C LEU A 120 -5.12 -1.31 -6.48
N LEU A 121 -5.86 -1.72 -5.45
CA LEU A 121 -6.24 -3.12 -5.25
C LEU A 121 -7.08 -3.66 -6.42
N ILE A 122 -7.94 -2.84 -7.03
CA ILE A 122 -8.80 -3.22 -8.16
C ILE A 122 -8.03 -3.14 -9.49
N SER A 123 -7.32 -2.04 -9.73
CA SER A 123 -6.63 -1.77 -11.00
C SER A 123 -5.31 -2.52 -11.15
N GLY A 124 -4.64 -2.84 -10.05
CA GLY A 124 -3.25 -3.29 -10.06
C GLY A 124 -2.26 -2.14 -10.34
N PRO A 125 -0.97 -2.46 -10.60
CA PRO A 125 0.14 -1.51 -10.60
C PRO A 125 0.33 -0.74 -11.91
N GLY A 126 -0.37 -1.12 -12.98
CA GLY A 126 -0.17 -0.60 -14.34
C GLY A 126 1.08 -1.15 -15.04
N ALA A 127 1.29 -0.76 -16.31
CA ALA A 127 2.42 -1.25 -17.10
C ALA A 127 3.77 -0.67 -16.67
N LEU A 128 3.78 0.52 -16.03
CA LEU A 128 4.97 1.22 -15.52
C LEU A 128 5.45 0.69 -14.16
N ALA A 129 5.18 -0.58 -13.84
CA ALA A 129 5.65 -1.25 -12.63
C ALA A 129 7.07 -1.79 -12.82
N TRP A 130 7.84 -1.89 -11.73
CA TRP A 130 9.13 -2.57 -11.78
C TRP A 130 8.92 -4.04 -12.17
N PRO A 131 9.64 -4.55 -13.18
CA PRO A 131 9.46 -5.92 -13.62
C PRO A 131 9.95 -6.88 -12.54
N LEU A 132 9.03 -7.62 -11.91
CA LEU A 132 9.40 -8.83 -11.19
C LEU A 132 9.98 -9.85 -12.19
N PRO A 133 11.08 -10.55 -11.85
CA PRO A 133 11.52 -11.73 -12.60
C PRO A 133 10.32 -12.66 -12.77
N ARG A 134 10.11 -13.19 -13.98
CA ARG A 134 9.02 -14.15 -14.26
C ARG A 134 9.30 -15.46 -13.51
N LEU A 135 8.97 -15.51 -12.22
CA LEU A 135 8.98 -16.72 -11.43
C LEU A 135 7.75 -17.54 -11.86
N GLY A 136 8.01 -18.65 -12.57
CA GLY A 136 7.13 -19.75 -12.98
C GLY A 136 5.60 -19.57 -12.92
N GLY A 137 4.96 -19.78 -14.08
CA GLY A 137 3.51 -19.97 -14.23
C GLY A 137 2.73 -18.67 -14.49
N GLN A 138 2.15 -18.56 -15.69
CA GLN A 138 1.39 -17.38 -16.15
C GLN A 138 0.24 -16.97 -15.21
N GLY A 139 -0.28 -17.91 -14.41
CA GLY A 139 -1.38 -17.66 -13.46
C GLY A 139 -0.97 -16.94 -12.17
N ALA A 140 0.24 -17.16 -11.65
CA ALA A 140 0.70 -16.49 -10.43
C ALA A 140 1.04 -15.02 -10.70
N THR A 141 1.54 -14.71 -11.90
CA THR A 141 1.94 -13.34 -12.27
C THR A 141 0.74 -12.38 -12.36
N ALA A 142 -0.47 -12.88 -12.64
CA ALA A 142 -1.68 -12.07 -12.72
C ALA A 142 -2.24 -11.68 -11.33
N LEU A 143 -2.05 -12.54 -10.32
CA LEU A 143 -2.48 -12.26 -8.94
C LEU A 143 -1.50 -11.35 -8.19
N LEU A 144 -0.22 -11.40 -8.57
CA LEU A 144 0.86 -10.62 -7.95
C LEU A 144 1.09 -9.25 -8.60
N ARG A 145 0.43 -8.98 -9.74
CA ARG A 145 0.33 -7.65 -10.36
C ARG A 145 -0.97 -7.00 -9.91
#